data_AF-A0A928XRI7-F1
#
_entry.id   AF-A0A928XRI7-F1
#
_cell.length_a   1.000
_cell.length_b   1.000
_cell.length_c   1.000
_cell.angle_alpha   90.00
_cell.angle_beta   90.00
_cell.angle_gamma   90.00
#
_symmetry.space_group_name_H-M   'P 1'
#
loop_
_entity.id
_entity.type
_entity.pdbx_description
1 polymer ?
#
loop_
_entity_poly.entity_id
_entity_poly.type
_entity_poly.pdbx_seq_one_letter_code
_entity_poly.pdbx_strand_id
1 'polypeptide(L)'
;MSRLRALCFTAALLAVGCADDKAEPSPPCDEECRDRTAVRALRETMKLVYNITLQGNPVGPQDESTPCPLGGSAHVFGTATSNAKFGATEVELTYELAACHYLSRDEQPSENYDMTVTATVTQTGTLAVQPSATTALVMQSASVTLSGNVYDPPLDYLAESCAVELGQSGNNLSGTICGREVGLDL
;
A
#
# COMPACT_ATOMS: atom_id res chain seq x y z
N MET A 1 -44.87 2.62 -81.27
CA MET A 1 -43.84 3.62 -81.62
C MET A 1 -43.31 4.24 -80.33
N SER A 2 -41.98 4.26 -80.18
CA SER A 2 -41.16 5.11 -79.28
C SER A 2 -41.38 5.03 -77.76
N ARG A 3 -40.42 4.49 -76.98
CA ARG A 3 -39.23 5.17 -76.36
C ARG A 3 -39.68 6.04 -75.15
N LEU A 4 -39.06 6.07 -73.96
CA LEU A 4 -37.68 5.83 -73.50
C LEU A 4 -37.63 6.03 -71.95
N ARG A 5 -36.74 5.31 -71.24
CA ARG A 5 -35.91 5.74 -70.05
C ARG A 5 -36.62 6.26 -68.77
N ALA A 6 -36.13 6.05 -67.55
CA ALA A 6 -34.89 5.49 -67.00
C ALA A 6 -35.14 5.05 -65.54
N LEU A 7 -34.49 3.96 -65.12
CA LEU A 7 -34.41 3.53 -63.72
C LEU A 7 -33.54 4.51 -62.92
N CYS A 8 -34.03 4.92 -61.75
CA CYS A 8 -33.21 5.44 -60.67
C CYS A 8 -33.73 4.79 -59.39
N PHE A 9 -33.04 3.76 -58.89
CA PHE A 9 -33.30 3.20 -57.56
C PHE A 9 -32.04 3.37 -56.73
N THR A 10 -32.18 4.24 -55.74
CA THR A 10 -31.19 4.72 -54.79
C THR A 10 -30.78 3.58 -53.85
N ALA A 11 -29.48 3.30 -53.76
CA ALA A 11 -28.92 2.39 -52.77
C ALA A 11 -28.97 3.04 -51.39
N ALA A 12 -29.78 2.47 -50.48
CA ALA A 12 -29.75 2.83 -49.06
C ALA A 12 -28.63 2.06 -48.37
N LEU A 13 -27.52 2.75 -48.05
CA LEU A 13 -26.50 2.25 -47.13
C LEU A 13 -27.11 2.14 -45.73
N LEU A 14 -27.20 0.91 -45.21
CA LEU A 14 -27.36 0.64 -43.79
C LEU A 14 -26.03 0.97 -43.09
N ALA A 15 -25.91 2.18 -42.55
CA ALA A 15 -24.86 2.51 -41.60
C ALA A 15 -25.15 1.76 -40.29
N VAL A 16 -24.46 0.64 -40.08
CA VAL A 16 -24.32 0.03 -38.76
C VAL A 16 -23.49 1.00 -37.93
N GLY A 17 -24.16 1.86 -37.18
CA GLY A 17 -23.52 2.71 -36.19
C GLY A 17 -22.98 1.80 -35.08
N CYS A 18 -21.66 1.66 -35.01
CA CYS A 18 -20.99 1.28 -33.78
C CYS A 18 -21.32 2.37 -32.76
N ALA A 19 -22.24 2.10 -31.85
CA ALA A 19 -22.29 2.84 -30.62
C ALA A 19 -20.98 2.53 -29.89
N ASP A 20 -20.06 3.50 -29.88
CA ASP A 20 -18.97 3.56 -28.93
C ASP A 20 -19.60 3.49 -27.53
N ASP A 21 -19.66 2.29 -26.95
CA ASP A 21 -19.69 2.12 -25.50
C ASP A 21 -18.38 2.72 -24.98
N LYS A 22 -18.35 4.04 -24.83
CA LYS A 22 -17.36 4.70 -23.99
C LYS A 22 -17.56 4.13 -22.60
N ALA A 23 -16.70 3.17 -22.24
CA ALA A 23 -16.54 2.74 -20.87
C ALA A 23 -16.50 3.99 -19.99
N GLU A 24 -17.35 4.00 -18.96
CA GLU A 24 -17.34 5.09 -17.99
C GLU A 24 -15.91 5.27 -17.49
N PRO A 25 -15.38 6.51 -17.45
CA PRO A 25 -14.05 6.75 -16.93
C PRO A 25 -13.99 6.16 -15.52
N SER A 26 -12.95 5.38 -15.24
CA SER A 26 -12.72 4.83 -13.90
C SER A 26 -12.89 5.94 -12.87
N PRO A 27 -13.68 5.74 -11.80
CA PRO A 27 -13.97 6.79 -10.84
C PRO A 27 -12.66 7.37 -10.29
N PRO A 28 -12.59 8.70 -10.08
CA PRO A 28 -11.40 9.32 -9.53
C PRO A 28 -11.08 8.70 -8.16
N CYS A 29 -9.82 8.32 -7.93
CA CYS A 29 -9.34 7.82 -6.65
C CYS A 29 -9.53 8.92 -5.59
N ASP A 30 -10.49 8.70 -4.69
CA ASP A 30 -10.79 9.61 -3.59
C ASP A 30 -9.73 9.51 -2.48
N GLU A 31 -9.95 10.27 -1.40
CA GLU A 31 -9.01 10.31 -0.27
C GLU A 31 -8.83 8.93 0.38
N GLU A 32 -9.90 8.16 0.53
CA GLU A 32 -9.86 6.80 1.08
C GLU A 32 -9.00 5.88 0.19
N CYS A 33 -9.22 5.94 -1.11
CA CYS A 33 -8.45 5.20 -2.11
C CYS A 33 -6.94 5.52 -2.01
N ARG A 34 -6.57 6.80 -1.86
CA ARG A 34 -5.17 7.22 -1.69
C ARG A 34 -4.59 6.81 -0.34
N ASP A 35 -5.38 6.90 0.73
CA ASP A 35 -5.00 6.48 2.08
C ASP A 35 -4.63 4.99 2.13
N ARG A 36 -5.36 4.13 1.40
CA ARG A 36 -5.05 2.69 1.33
C ARG A 36 -3.63 2.43 0.85
N THR A 37 -3.23 3.07 -0.25
CA THR A 37 -1.88 2.90 -0.81
C THR A 37 -0.81 3.58 0.04
N ALA A 38 -1.12 4.73 0.67
CA ALA A 38 -0.21 5.36 1.62
C ALA A 38 0.04 4.49 2.87
N VAL A 39 -1.00 3.83 3.39
CA VAL A 39 -0.90 2.90 4.51
C VAL A 39 -0.17 1.61 4.12
N ARG A 40 -0.36 1.11 2.89
CA ARG A 40 0.49 0.05 2.30
C ARG A 40 1.96 0.46 2.37
N ALA A 41 2.30 1.66 1.89
CA ALA A 41 3.67 2.17 1.89
C ALA A 41 4.27 2.23 3.30
N LEU A 42 3.53 2.71 4.30
CA LEU A 42 3.97 2.69 5.70
C LEU A 42 4.27 1.27 6.17
N ARG A 43 3.33 0.34 5.96
CA ARG A 43 3.46 -1.05 6.42
C ARG A 43 4.63 -1.78 5.76
N GLU A 44 4.79 -1.60 4.45
CA GLU A 44 5.85 -2.22 3.68
C GLU A 44 7.21 -1.61 4.01
N THR A 45 7.29 -0.31 4.31
CA THR A 45 8.49 0.33 4.86
C THR A 45 8.91 -0.31 6.18
N MET A 46 7.97 -0.51 7.12
CA MET A 46 8.26 -1.21 8.38
C MET A 46 8.71 -2.65 8.16
N LYS A 47 8.08 -3.38 7.22
CA LYS A 47 8.47 -4.74 6.83
C LYS A 47 9.89 -4.77 6.29
N LEU A 48 10.22 -3.84 5.41
CA LEU A 48 11.54 -3.71 4.83
C LEU A 48 12.58 -3.44 5.92
N VAL A 49 12.35 -2.46 6.80
CA VAL A 49 13.25 -2.15 7.92
C VAL A 49 13.50 -3.40 8.74
N TYR A 50 12.45 -4.13 9.16
CA TYR A 50 12.60 -5.38 9.88
C TYR A 50 13.45 -6.41 9.11
N ASN A 51 13.20 -6.58 7.82
CA ASN A 51 13.90 -7.56 6.99
C ASN A 51 15.40 -7.25 6.82
N ILE A 52 15.76 -5.97 6.68
CA ILE A 52 17.18 -5.59 6.47
C ILE A 52 17.96 -5.47 7.79
N THR A 53 17.28 -5.31 8.93
CA THR A 53 17.93 -5.12 10.24
C THR A 53 17.89 -6.35 11.12
N LEU A 54 16.72 -6.98 11.29
CA LEU A 54 16.47 -7.96 12.33
C LEU A 54 16.26 -9.38 11.79
N GLN A 55 15.85 -9.53 10.52
CA GLN A 55 15.59 -10.86 9.98
C GLN A 55 16.88 -11.69 9.94
N GLY A 56 16.83 -12.86 10.60
CA GLY A 56 17.96 -13.77 10.72
C GLY A 56 18.84 -13.52 11.94
N ASN A 57 18.64 -12.42 12.68
CA ASN A 57 19.34 -12.18 13.93
C ASN A 57 18.78 -13.03 15.08
N PRO A 58 19.55 -13.24 16.15
CA PRO A 58 19.03 -13.81 17.39
C PRO A 58 17.84 -13.01 17.92
N VAL A 59 16.81 -13.70 18.39
CA VAL A 59 15.70 -13.08 19.14
C VAL A 59 16.18 -12.59 20.51
N GLY A 60 15.39 -11.70 21.12
CA GLY A 60 15.69 -11.02 22.37
C GLY A 60 15.50 -9.51 22.22
N PRO A 61 16.14 -8.71 23.10
CA PRO A 61 16.24 -7.27 22.94
C PRO A 61 16.88 -6.91 21.59
N GLN A 62 16.32 -5.91 20.92
CA GLN A 62 16.78 -5.37 19.64
C GLN A 62 16.99 -3.87 19.80
N ASP A 63 18.01 -3.32 19.16
CA ASP A 63 18.33 -1.90 19.10
C ASP A 63 19.29 -1.70 17.93
N GLU A 64 18.73 -1.44 16.74
CA GLU A 64 19.48 -1.43 15.49
C GLU A 64 19.06 -0.26 14.61
N SER A 65 20.03 0.35 13.93
CA SER A 65 19.81 1.45 12.99
C SER A 65 20.29 1.09 11.59
N THR A 66 19.58 1.55 10.57
CA THR A 66 19.89 1.27 9.16
C THR A 66 19.54 2.45 8.25
N PRO A 67 20.28 2.69 7.16
CA PRO A 67 19.83 3.60 6.12
C PRO A 67 18.63 3.03 5.36
N CYS A 68 17.68 3.89 4.98
CA CYS A 68 16.60 3.50 4.08
C CYS A 68 17.10 3.52 2.62
N PRO A 69 16.62 2.63 1.72
CA PRO A 69 17.27 2.40 0.43
C PRO A 69 17.36 3.62 -0.49
N LEU A 70 16.37 4.52 -0.41
CA LEU A 70 16.29 5.70 -1.26
C LEU A 70 16.50 7.02 -0.50
N GLY A 71 17.04 6.94 0.72
CA GLY A 71 17.32 8.09 1.57
C GLY A 71 16.58 8.06 2.90
N GLY A 72 17.10 8.81 3.87
CA GLY A 72 16.66 8.79 5.26
C GLY A 72 17.26 7.64 6.06
N SER A 73 16.70 7.40 7.25
CA SER A 73 17.15 6.34 8.16
C SER A 73 15.99 5.74 8.93
N ALA A 74 16.20 4.52 9.41
CA ALA A 74 15.31 3.84 10.33
C ALA A 74 16.11 3.36 11.55
N HIS A 75 15.49 3.48 12.72
CA HIS A 75 15.96 2.91 13.97
C HIS A 75 14.84 2.01 14.52
N VAL A 76 15.17 0.77 14.86
CA VAL A 76 14.22 -0.22 15.37
C VAL A 76 14.74 -0.79 16.68
N PHE A 77 13.92 -0.73 17.72
CA PHE A 77 14.28 -1.19 19.04
C PHE A 77 13.10 -1.83 19.77
N GLY A 78 13.37 -2.64 20.78
CA GLY A 78 12.34 -3.34 21.56
C GLY A 78 12.70 -4.80 21.80
N THR A 79 11.71 -5.69 21.79
CA THR A 79 11.92 -7.13 22.02
C THR A 79 11.27 -7.97 20.93
N ALA A 80 11.98 -8.99 20.47
CA ALA A 80 11.44 -10.08 19.67
C ALA A 80 11.61 -11.39 20.43
N THR A 81 10.60 -12.26 20.45
CA THR A 81 10.64 -13.56 21.11
C THR A 81 10.28 -14.66 20.10
N SER A 82 11.15 -15.66 19.98
CA SER A 82 10.89 -16.78 19.08
C SER A 82 9.83 -17.71 19.66
N ASN A 83 8.83 -18.03 18.85
CA ASN A 83 7.87 -19.10 19.10
C ASN A 83 8.13 -20.22 18.09
N ALA A 84 9.22 -20.96 18.32
CA ALA A 84 9.68 -22.03 17.43
C ALA A 84 8.63 -23.15 17.24
N LYS A 85 7.74 -23.36 18.23
CA LYS A 85 6.66 -24.37 18.15
C LYS A 85 5.68 -24.10 17.00
N PHE A 86 5.40 -22.83 16.73
CA PHE A 86 4.45 -22.42 15.70
C PHE A 86 5.13 -21.77 14.48
N GLY A 87 6.45 -21.63 14.50
CA GLY A 87 7.20 -20.94 13.46
C GLY A 87 6.78 -19.47 13.38
N ALA A 88 6.77 -18.79 14.53
CA ALA A 88 6.39 -17.39 14.63
C ALA A 88 7.36 -16.61 15.52
N THR A 89 7.33 -15.29 15.41
CA THR A 89 8.06 -14.37 16.28
C THR A 89 7.06 -13.40 16.90
N GLU A 90 7.01 -13.36 18.22
CA GLU A 90 6.25 -12.34 18.96
C GLU A 90 7.12 -11.09 19.07
N VAL A 91 6.56 -9.93 18.73
CA VAL A 91 7.29 -8.67 18.67
C VAL A 91 6.61 -7.61 19.53
N GLU A 92 7.43 -6.81 20.18
CA GLU A 92 7.09 -5.54 20.79
C GLU A 92 8.21 -4.57 20.40
N LEU A 93 8.06 -3.96 19.23
CA LEU A 93 9.09 -3.15 18.59
C LEU A 93 8.59 -1.72 18.39
N THR A 94 9.50 -0.77 18.45
CA THR A 94 9.30 0.62 18.06
C THR A 94 10.18 0.93 16.86
N TYR A 95 9.60 1.57 15.85
CA TYR A 95 10.25 1.99 14.62
C TYR A 95 10.29 3.51 14.59
N GLU A 96 11.49 4.09 14.61
CA GLU A 96 11.73 5.50 14.34
C GLU A 96 12.19 5.66 12.90
N LEU A 97 11.29 6.12 12.04
CA LEU A 97 11.52 6.39 10.63
C LEU A 97 11.78 7.88 10.46
N ALA A 98 12.96 8.24 9.97
CA ALA A 98 13.36 9.62 9.74
C ALA A 98 13.53 9.85 8.23
N ALA A 99 12.53 10.48 7.61
CA ALA A 99 12.46 10.71 6.16
C ALA A 99 12.81 9.46 5.33
N CYS A 100 12.33 8.30 5.78
CA CYS A 100 12.63 7.01 5.17
C CYS A 100 11.89 6.90 3.84
N HIS A 101 12.64 6.92 2.74
CA HIS A 101 12.09 6.93 1.39
C HIS A 101 12.07 5.51 0.80
N TYR A 102 10.89 5.11 0.31
CA TYR A 102 10.65 3.82 -0.32
C TYR A 102 9.78 3.92 -1.57
N LEU A 103 10.14 3.13 -2.58
CA LEU A 103 9.49 3.06 -3.89
C LEU A 103 9.09 1.61 -4.14
N SER A 104 7.83 1.40 -4.49
CA SER A 104 7.32 0.12 -4.96
C SER A 104 6.62 0.28 -6.31
N ARG A 105 6.94 -0.63 -7.23
CA ARG A 105 6.33 -0.73 -8.56
C ARG A 105 5.91 -2.18 -8.77
N ASP A 106 4.60 -2.39 -8.87
CA ASP A 106 3.90 -3.64 -9.11
C ASP A 106 3.19 -3.57 -10.48
N GLU A 107 2.68 -4.72 -10.93
CA GLU A 107 1.83 -4.82 -12.11
C GLU A 107 0.46 -4.17 -11.88
N GLN A 108 -0.02 -4.13 -10.64
CA GLN A 108 -1.25 -3.45 -10.25
C GLN A 108 -1.01 -1.96 -10.01
N PRO A 109 -1.52 -1.06 -10.87
CA PRO A 109 -1.20 0.36 -10.77
C PRO A 109 -1.65 1.02 -9.46
N SER A 110 -2.70 0.49 -8.82
CA SER A 110 -3.19 0.96 -7.51
C SER A 110 -2.24 0.64 -6.34
N GLU A 111 -1.29 -0.26 -6.53
CA GLU A 111 -0.34 -0.69 -5.49
C GLU A 111 1.00 0.03 -5.60
N ASN A 112 1.19 0.81 -6.66
CA ASN A 112 2.41 1.59 -6.89
C ASN A 112 2.48 2.79 -5.96
N TYR A 113 3.67 3.08 -5.46
CA TYR A 113 3.91 4.27 -4.65
C TYR A 113 5.39 4.66 -4.64
N ASP A 114 5.64 5.94 -4.39
CA ASP A 114 6.95 6.56 -4.20
C ASP A 114 6.80 7.49 -3.00
N MET A 115 7.16 7.02 -1.81
CA MET A 115 6.72 7.61 -0.55
C MET A 115 7.86 7.79 0.43
N THR A 116 7.87 8.95 1.09
CA THR A 116 8.72 9.25 2.24
C THR A 116 7.91 9.18 3.52
N VAL A 117 8.43 8.44 4.50
CA VAL A 117 7.79 8.20 5.80
C VAL A 117 8.63 8.82 6.92
N THR A 118 7.99 9.65 7.75
CA THR A 118 8.56 10.10 9.02
C THR A 118 7.59 9.79 10.15
N ALA A 119 7.98 8.93 11.08
CA ALA A 119 7.11 8.44 12.14
C ALA A 119 7.87 7.77 13.29
N THR A 120 7.24 7.73 14.46
CA THR A 120 7.56 6.76 15.51
C THR A 120 6.40 5.81 15.65
N VAL A 121 6.54 4.57 15.20
CA VAL A 121 5.46 3.57 15.18
C VAL A 121 5.78 2.44 16.14
N THR A 122 4.89 2.15 17.09
CA THR A 122 4.96 0.93 17.89
C THR A 122 4.26 -0.21 17.15
N GLN A 123 4.82 -1.40 17.23
CA GLN A 123 4.29 -2.62 16.63
C GLN A 123 4.32 -3.75 17.67
N THR A 124 3.15 -4.29 17.97
CA THR A 124 3.00 -5.41 18.91
C THR A 124 2.24 -6.55 18.26
N GLY A 125 2.67 -7.79 18.50
CA GLY A 125 1.91 -8.98 18.12
C GLY A 125 2.77 -10.09 17.53
N THR A 126 2.20 -10.88 16.64
CA THR A 126 2.81 -12.08 16.07
C THR A 126 3.16 -11.87 14.61
N LEU A 127 4.42 -12.11 14.25
CA LEU A 127 4.90 -12.27 12.88
C LEU A 127 4.99 -13.76 12.56
N ALA A 128 4.15 -14.24 11.64
CA ALA A 128 4.25 -15.62 11.16
C ALA A 128 5.43 -15.76 10.19
N VAL A 129 6.27 -16.78 10.40
CA VAL A 129 7.34 -17.16 9.45
C VAL A 129 7.08 -18.54 8.82
N GLN A 130 5.98 -19.20 9.19
CA GLN A 130 5.52 -20.48 8.64
C GLN A 130 4.00 -20.47 8.41
N PRO A 131 3.48 -21.32 7.50
CA PRO A 131 2.04 -21.39 7.20
C PRO A 131 1.16 -21.82 8.38
N SER A 132 1.74 -22.40 9.44
CA SER A 132 1.02 -22.82 10.65
C SER A 132 0.68 -21.67 11.61
N ALA A 133 1.16 -20.45 11.34
CA ALA A 133 0.86 -19.26 12.11
C ALA A 133 0.25 -18.17 11.21
N THR A 134 -0.55 -17.29 11.83
CA THR A 134 -1.13 -16.12 11.18
C THR A 134 -0.47 -14.88 11.74
N THR A 135 -0.02 -13.97 10.86
CA THR A 135 0.46 -12.65 11.28
C THR A 135 -0.70 -11.90 11.93
N ALA A 136 -0.49 -11.40 13.15
CA ALA A 136 -1.49 -10.67 13.91
C ALA A 136 -0.77 -9.50 14.60
N LEU A 137 -0.87 -8.29 14.05
CA LEU A 137 -0.13 -7.13 14.52
C LEU A 137 -1.07 -5.98 14.88
N VAL A 138 -0.67 -5.19 15.86
CA VAL A 138 -1.21 -3.87 16.15
C VAL A 138 -0.09 -2.87 15.94
N MET A 139 -0.35 -1.82 15.17
CA MET A 139 0.60 -0.77 14.84
C MET A 139 -0.01 0.58 15.20
N GLN A 140 0.72 1.39 15.96
CA GLN A 140 0.20 2.68 16.45
C GLN A 140 1.26 3.78 16.34
N SER A 141 0.82 4.97 15.96
CA SER A 141 1.61 6.18 16.04
C SER A 141 0.71 7.37 16.34
N ALA A 142 1.15 8.25 17.23
CA ALA A 142 0.45 9.51 17.50
C ALA A 142 0.66 10.56 16.40
N SER A 143 1.73 10.42 15.61
CA SER A 143 2.10 11.38 14.57
C SER A 143 2.94 10.70 13.48
N VAL A 144 2.38 10.66 12.29
CA VAL A 144 3.01 10.17 11.06
C VAL A 144 2.96 11.29 10.04
N THR A 145 4.07 11.48 9.33
CA THR A 145 4.12 12.24 8.09
C THR A 145 4.38 11.30 6.92
N LEU A 146 3.45 11.26 5.98
CA LEU A 146 3.54 10.50 4.73
C LEU A 146 3.48 11.51 3.58
N SER A 147 4.51 11.53 2.73
CA SER A 147 4.58 12.47 1.60
C SER A 147 5.17 11.80 0.37
N GLY A 148 4.60 12.04 -0.80
CA GLY A 148 5.09 11.50 -2.06
C GLY A 148 3.98 11.28 -3.06
N ASN A 149 4.03 10.16 -3.78
CA ASN A 149 3.05 9.77 -4.78
C ASN A 149 2.51 8.37 -4.49
N VAL A 150 1.22 8.20 -4.75
CA VAL A 150 0.54 6.90 -4.79
C VAL A 150 -0.01 6.67 -6.20
N TYR A 151 -0.28 5.43 -6.57
CA TYR A 151 -0.82 5.02 -7.87
C TYR A 151 0.13 5.17 -9.07
N ASP A 152 -0.27 4.59 -10.19
CA ASP A 152 0.23 4.85 -11.54
C ASP A 152 -0.96 5.02 -12.52
N PRO A 153 -1.22 6.20 -13.11
CA PRO A 153 -0.44 7.43 -13.01
C PRO A 153 -0.33 7.99 -11.59
N PRO A 154 0.79 8.64 -11.24
CA PRO A 154 1.04 9.10 -9.88
C PRO A 154 0.06 10.20 -9.47
N LEU A 155 -0.46 10.06 -8.25
CA LEU A 155 -1.25 11.04 -7.53
C LEU A 155 -0.45 11.49 -6.32
N ASP A 156 -0.26 12.79 -6.17
CA ASP A 156 0.39 13.36 -4.98
C ASP A 156 -0.33 12.86 -3.72
N TYR A 157 0.39 12.66 -2.64
CA TYR A 157 -0.15 12.34 -1.33
C TYR A 157 0.61 13.09 -0.24
N LEU A 158 -0.14 13.64 0.71
CA LEU A 158 0.40 14.32 1.87
C LEU A 158 -0.53 14.10 3.07
N ALA A 159 0.00 13.48 4.11
CA ALA A 159 -0.59 13.43 5.44
C ALA A 159 0.45 13.95 6.41
N GLU A 160 0.14 15.02 7.15
CA GLU A 160 1.06 15.66 8.09
C GLU A 160 0.57 15.48 9.52
N SER A 161 1.45 14.99 10.40
CA SER A 161 1.18 14.80 11.82
C SER A 161 -0.10 14.01 12.13
N CYS A 162 -0.38 12.99 11.31
CA CYS A 162 -1.57 12.18 11.47
C CYS A 162 -1.36 11.04 12.48
N ALA A 163 -2.31 10.86 13.38
CA ALA A 163 -2.40 9.63 14.15
C ALA A 163 -2.75 8.45 13.22
N VAL A 164 -2.18 7.29 13.53
CA VAL A 164 -2.40 6.03 12.82
C VAL A 164 -2.61 4.93 13.85
N GLU A 165 -3.68 4.15 13.66
CA GLU A 165 -3.97 2.95 14.45
C GLU A 165 -4.40 1.84 13.49
N LEU A 166 -3.55 0.81 13.33
CA LEU A 166 -3.76 -0.25 12.35
C LEU A 166 -3.69 -1.61 13.03
N GLY A 167 -4.57 -2.51 12.63
CA GLY A 167 -4.51 -3.94 12.90
C GLY A 167 -4.19 -4.71 11.61
N GLN A 168 -3.33 -5.72 11.72
CA GLN A 168 -3.11 -6.70 10.66
C GLN A 168 -3.54 -8.08 11.14
N SER A 169 -4.31 -8.81 10.34
CA SER A 169 -4.65 -10.22 10.53
C SER A 169 -4.48 -10.97 9.21
N GLY A 170 -3.45 -11.81 9.12
CA GLY A 170 -3.01 -12.38 7.84
C GLY A 170 -2.56 -11.27 6.89
N ASN A 171 -3.19 -11.17 5.73
CA ASN A 171 -2.96 -10.09 4.77
C ASN A 171 -3.91 -8.90 4.96
N ASN A 172 -4.99 -9.06 5.72
CA ASN A 172 -5.92 -7.97 5.96
C ASN A 172 -5.26 -6.93 6.88
N LEU A 173 -5.09 -5.72 6.37
CA LEU A 173 -4.63 -4.54 7.09
C LEU A 173 -5.79 -3.54 7.16
N SER A 174 -6.19 -3.16 8.36
CA SER A 174 -7.32 -2.24 8.56
C SER A 174 -7.14 -1.37 9.79
N GLY A 175 -7.85 -0.24 9.86
CA GLY A 175 -7.79 0.67 10.99
C GLY A 175 -8.08 2.10 10.58
N THR A 176 -7.31 3.05 11.11
CA THR A 176 -7.48 4.47 10.81
C THR A 176 -6.16 5.20 10.52
N ILE A 177 -6.24 6.21 9.66
CA ILE A 177 -5.21 7.22 9.42
C ILE A 177 -5.86 8.60 9.40
N CYS A 178 -5.31 9.55 10.16
CA CYS A 178 -5.91 10.89 10.32
C CYS A 178 -7.39 10.84 10.78
N GLY A 179 -7.80 9.78 11.49
CA GLY A 179 -9.19 9.55 11.90
C GLY A 179 -10.13 9.03 10.81
N ARG A 180 -9.64 8.78 9.59
CA ARG A 180 -10.40 8.16 8.49
C ARG A 180 -10.16 6.66 8.49
N GLU A 181 -11.19 5.88 8.21
CA GLU A 181 -11.08 4.43 8.09
C GLU A 181 -10.29 4.04 6.85
N VAL A 182 -9.51 2.96 6.99
CA VAL A 182 -8.72 2.40 5.89
C VAL A 182 -8.72 0.87 5.99
N GLY A 183 -8.75 0.21 4.84
CA GLY A 183 -8.71 -1.25 4.74
C GLY A 183 -8.12 -1.71 3.42
N LEU A 184 -7.23 -2.71 3.46
CA LEU A 184 -6.63 -3.33 2.29
C LEU A 184 -6.17 -4.77 2.59
N ASP A 185 -5.91 -5.52 1.52
CA ASP A 185 -5.23 -6.82 1.58
C ASP A 185 -3.80 -6.62 1.06
N LEU A 186 -2.80 -7.10 1.80
CA LEU A 186 -1.37 -6.91 1.52
C LEU A 186 -0.80 -7.91 0.51
#